data_AF-A0A832JZG9-F1
#
_entry.id   AF-A0A832JZG9-F1
#
_cell.length_a   1.000
_cell.length_b   1.000
_cell.length_c   1.000
_cell.angle_alpha   90.00
_cell.angle_beta   90.00
_cell.angle_gamma   90.00
#
_symmetry.space_group_name_H-M   'P 1'
#
loop_
_entity.id
_entity.type
_entity.pdbx_description
1 polymer ?
#
loop_
_entity_poly.entity_id
_entity_poly.type
_entity_poly.pdbx_seq_one_letter_code
_entity_poly.pdbx_strand_id
1 'polypeptide(L)'
;RIHALAIGSRAQNTYERIEAIKQANILPAGVADKLHYAFEFLSTMRMRHQAYALRNHREPSNNIIPEQVSPEDRHNLKEAFSILSHAQKYLKYRYPMP
;
A
#
# COMPACT_ATOMS: atom_id res chain seq x y z
N ARG A 1 -4.02 4.90 -7.65
CA ARG A 1 -3.96 5.43 -9.04
C ARG A 1 -5.32 5.85 -9.56
N ILE A 2 -6.36 4.99 -9.52
CA ILE A 2 -7.73 5.35 -9.95
C ILE A 2 -8.23 6.62 -9.27
N HIS A 3 -8.18 6.69 -7.94
CA HIS A 3 -8.55 7.90 -7.18
C HIS A 3 -7.77 9.15 -7.61
N ALA A 4 -6.45 9.04 -7.79
CA ALA A 4 -5.61 10.15 -8.25
C ALA A 4 -5.98 10.64 -9.66
N LEU A 5 -6.32 9.72 -10.57
CA LEU A 5 -6.80 10.08 -11.90
C LEU A 5 -8.17 10.77 -11.85
N ALA A 6 -9.09 10.30 -11.01
CA ALA A 6 -10.41 10.90 -10.86
C ALA A 6 -10.38 12.35 -10.37
N ILE A 7 -9.34 12.75 -9.63
CA ILE A 7 -9.12 14.13 -9.17
C ILE A 7 -8.18 14.93 -10.09
N GLY A 8 -7.77 14.36 -11.23
CA GLY A 8 -6.87 15.03 -12.18
C GLY A 8 -5.42 15.20 -11.67
N SER A 9 -4.99 14.43 -10.67
CA SER A 9 -3.64 14.53 -10.12
C SER A 9 -2.59 14.09 -11.14
N ARG A 10 -1.55 14.92 -11.31
CA ARG A 10 -0.37 14.64 -12.15
C ARG A 10 0.77 13.96 -11.39
N ALA A 11 0.57 13.65 -10.10
CA ALA A 11 1.58 13.04 -9.25
C ALA A 11 2.08 11.70 -9.83
N GLN A 12 3.39 11.51 -9.81
CA GLN A 12 4.03 10.33 -10.41
C GLN A 12 4.25 9.21 -9.40
N ASN A 13 4.74 9.55 -8.21
CA ASN A 13 4.98 8.57 -7.15
C ASN A 13 3.72 8.31 -6.31
N THR A 14 3.72 7.20 -5.57
CA THR A 14 2.56 6.77 -4.78
C THR A 14 2.28 7.69 -3.59
N TYR A 15 3.34 8.21 -2.95
CA TYR A 15 3.22 9.09 -1.78
C TYR A 15 2.45 10.37 -2.14
N GLU A 16 2.92 11.11 -3.14
CA GLU A 16 2.27 12.34 -3.63
C GLU A 16 0.84 12.09 -4.11
N ARG A 17 0.57 10.91 -4.69
CA ARG A 17 -0.79 10.55 -5.10
C ARG A 17 -1.72 10.41 -3.90
N ILE A 18 -1.27 9.77 -2.82
CA ILE A 18 -2.12 9.59 -1.63
C ILE A 18 -2.33 10.94 -0.93
N GLU A 19 -1.31 11.80 -0.86
CA GLU A 19 -1.47 13.17 -0.34
C GLU A 19 -2.46 14.01 -1.18
N ALA A 20 -2.36 13.96 -2.50
CA ALA A 20 -3.34 14.64 -3.37
C ALA A 20 -4.77 14.10 -3.16
N ILE A 21 -4.92 12.79 -2.98
CA ILE A 21 -6.21 12.14 -2.68
C ILE A 21 -6.75 12.60 -1.31
N LYS A 22 -5.88 12.73 -0.31
CA LYS A 22 -6.21 13.22 1.03
C LYS A 22 -6.73 14.65 0.96
N GLN A 23 -6.02 15.54 0.26
CA GLN A 23 -6.42 16.94 0.09
C GLN A 23 -7.74 17.10 -0.68
N ALA A 24 -8.00 16.23 -1.65
CA ALA A 24 -9.24 16.25 -2.41
C ALA A 24 -10.47 15.77 -1.62
N ASN A 25 -10.29 15.21 -0.41
CA ASN A 25 -11.36 14.73 0.46
C ASN A 25 -12.35 13.76 -0.22
N ILE A 26 -11.86 12.94 -1.16
CA ILE A 26 -12.69 11.97 -1.90
C ILE A 26 -12.81 10.61 -1.23
N LEU A 27 -12.12 10.41 -0.09
CA LEU A 27 -12.16 9.21 0.73
C LEU A 27 -12.74 9.55 2.12
N PRO A 28 -13.33 8.57 2.82
CA PRO A 28 -13.70 8.74 4.22
C PRO A 28 -12.49 9.15 5.07
N ALA A 29 -12.76 9.89 6.14
CA ALA A 29 -11.73 10.39 7.06
C ALA A 29 -10.80 9.25 7.55
N GLY A 30 -9.49 9.53 7.55
CA GLY A 30 -8.46 8.59 7.98
C GLY A 30 -8.12 7.46 7.00
N VAL A 31 -8.86 7.27 5.91
CA VAL A 31 -8.55 6.21 4.93
C VAL A 31 -7.25 6.52 4.18
N ALA A 32 -7.02 7.79 3.81
CA ALA A 32 -5.78 8.19 3.16
C ALA A 32 -4.55 7.98 4.07
N ASP A 33 -4.67 8.29 5.37
CA ASP A 33 -3.59 8.06 6.35
C ASP A 33 -3.28 6.57 6.52
N LYS A 34 -4.32 5.72 6.59
CA LYS A 34 -4.16 4.27 6.62
C LYS A 34 -3.48 3.74 5.36
N LEU A 35 -3.81 4.30 4.18
CA LEU A 35 -3.16 3.95 2.92
C LEU A 35 -1.68 4.36 2.89
N HIS A 36 -1.34 5.54 3.43
CA HIS A 36 0.05 5.96 3.61
C HIS A 36 0.81 4.95 4.47
N TYR A 37 0.29 4.65 5.66
CA TYR A 37 0.90 3.71 6.59
C TYR A 37 1.11 2.33 5.94
N ALA A 38 0.08 1.77 5.31
CA ALA A 38 0.18 0.47 4.65
C ALA A 38 1.23 0.49 3.53
N PHE A 39 1.31 1.57 2.73
CA PHE A 39 2.31 1.69 1.67
C PHE A 39 3.74 1.77 2.22
N GLU A 40 3.95 2.55 3.28
CA GLU A 40 5.26 2.69 3.92
C GLU A 40 5.72 1.38 4.56
N PHE A 41 4.82 0.71 5.29
CA PHE A 41 5.10 -0.57 5.91
C PHE A 41 5.47 -1.63 4.88
N LEU A 42 4.66 -1.79 3.82
CA LEU A 42 4.92 -2.78 2.76
C LEU A 42 6.20 -2.47 1.99
N SER A 43 6.49 -1.19 1.74
CA SER A 43 7.73 -0.77 1.10
C SER A 43 8.95 -1.10 1.94
N THR A 44 8.88 -0.85 3.26
CA THR A 44 9.94 -1.18 4.21
C THR A 44 10.18 -2.67 4.29
N MET A 45 9.12 -3.47 4.42
CA MET A 45 9.23 -4.93 4.45
C MET A 45 9.83 -5.49 3.16
N ARG A 46 9.40 -4.98 2.01
CA ARG A 46 9.97 -5.34 0.71
C ARG A 46 11.47 -5.03 0.64
N MET A 47 11.89 -3.83 1.04
CA MET A 47 13.30 -3.44 1.04
C MET A 47 14.14 -4.34 1.95
N ARG A 48 13.66 -4.64 3.17
CA ARG A 48 14.35 -5.55 4.10
C ARG A 48 14.51 -6.96 3.52
N HIS A 49 13.45 -7.50 2.92
CA HIS A 49 13.45 -8.82 2.30
C HIS A 49 14.42 -8.87 1.10
N GLN A 50 14.37 -7.87 0.22
CA GLN A 50 15.26 -7.80 -0.95
C GLN A 50 16.72 -7.62 -0.54
N ALA A 51 17.00 -6.79 0.48
CA ALA A 51 18.34 -6.66 1.02
C ALA A 51 18.87 -7.96 1.62
N TYR A 52 18.02 -8.73 2.31
CA TYR A 52 18.38 -10.05 2.81
C TYR A 52 18.67 -11.03 1.66
N ALA A 53 17.83 -11.07 0.62
CA ALA A 53 18.05 -11.93 -0.55
C ALA A 53 19.41 -11.64 -1.22
N LEU A 54 19.71 -10.36 -1.46
CA LEU A 54 20.97 -9.91 -2.06
C LEU A 54 22.18 -10.33 -1.21
N ARG A 55 22.12 -10.15 0.12
CA ARG A 55 23.21 -10.58 1.03
C ARG A 55 23.44 -12.09 1.04
N ASN A 56 22.45 -12.88 0.63
CA ASN A 56 22.52 -14.34 0.57
C ASN A 56 22.69 -14.86 -0.87
N HIS A 57 23.05 -14.00 -1.83
CA HIS A 57 23.18 -14.35 -3.25
C HIS A 57 21.92 -15.01 -3.84
N ARG A 58 20.74 -14.60 -3.38
CA ARG A 58 19.44 -15.01 -3.90
C ARG A 58 18.82 -13.89 -4.72
N GLU A 59 18.05 -14.26 -5.74
CA GLU A 59 17.28 -13.31 -6.55
C GLU A 59 16.26 -12.55 -5.68
N PRO A 60 16.30 -11.20 -5.66
CA PRO A 60 15.32 -10.40 -4.92
C PRO A 60 13.95 -10.50 -5.56
N SER A 61 12.92 -10.70 -4.74
CA SER A 61 11.53 -10.75 -5.19
C SER A 61 10.61 -9.90 -4.31
N ASN A 62 9.35 -9.75 -4.75
CA ASN A 62 8.31 -9.09 -3.97
C ASN A 62 7.53 -10.06 -3.07
N ASN A 63 7.89 -11.34 -3.07
CA ASN A 63 7.21 -12.38 -2.30
C ASN A 63 7.87 -12.49 -0.93
N ILE A 64 7.15 -12.05 0.11
CA ILE A 64 7.60 -12.20 1.49
C ILE A 64 7.16 -13.56 1.99
N ILE A 65 8.11 -14.36 2.49
CA ILE A 65 7.84 -15.67 3.10
C ILE A 65 7.38 -15.44 4.55
N PRO A 66 6.10 -15.67 4.90
CA PRO A 66 5.58 -15.32 6.23
C PRO A 66 6.31 -16.01 7.39
N GLU A 67 6.83 -17.22 7.16
CA GLU A 67 7.57 -18.00 8.16
C GLU A 67 8.92 -17.37 8.53
N GLN A 68 9.46 -16.51 7.66
CA GLN A 68 10.71 -15.78 7.88
C GLN A 68 10.47 -14.39 8.49
N VAL A 69 9.23 -14.06 8.83
CA VAL A 69 8.82 -12.77 9.38
C VAL A 69 8.45 -12.93 10.86
N SER A 70 8.88 -11.97 11.67
CA SER A 70 8.56 -11.93 13.10
C SER A 70 7.04 -12.01 13.33
N PRO A 71 6.55 -12.58 14.44
CA PRO A 71 5.12 -12.63 14.72
C PRO A 71 4.43 -11.25 14.68
N GLU A 72 5.12 -10.22 15.18
CA GLU A 72 4.67 -8.82 15.16
C GLU A 72 4.59 -8.27 13.74
N ASP A 73 5.65 -8.41 12.95
CA ASP A 73 5.64 -7.97 11.55
C ASP A 73 4.60 -8.73 10.72
N ARG A 74 4.32 -10.00 11.03
CA ARG A 74 3.23 -10.77 10.40
C ARG A 74 1.86 -10.19 10.73
N HIS A 75 1.65 -9.77 11.97
CA HIS A 75 0.42 -9.09 12.37
C HIS A 75 0.24 -7.78 11.59
N ASN A 76 1.28 -6.94 11.58
CA ASN A 76 1.28 -5.66 10.85
C ASN A 76 1.12 -5.85 9.34
N LEU A 77 1.70 -6.91 8.77
CA LEU A 77 1.54 -7.27 7.37
C LEU A 77 0.07 -7.62 7.05
N LYS A 78 -0.57 -8.40 7.91
CA LYS A 78 -1.99 -8.74 7.77
C LYS A 78 -2.87 -7.50 7.87
N GLU A 79 -2.56 -6.58 8.76
CA GLU A 79 -3.26 -5.31 8.90
C GLU A 79 -3.12 -4.44 7.63
N ALA A 80 -1.90 -4.27 7.12
CA ALA A 80 -1.64 -3.52 5.89
C ALA A 80 -2.40 -4.09 4.69
N PHE A 81 -2.43 -5.42 4.53
CA PHE A 81 -3.21 -6.07 3.48
C PHE A 81 -4.73 -5.93 3.68
N SER A 82 -5.20 -5.93 4.93
CA SER A 82 -6.61 -5.65 5.25
C SER A 82 -7.02 -4.24 4.82
N ILE A 83 -6.18 -3.23 5.11
CA ILE A 83 -6.39 -1.84 4.67
C ILE A 83 -6.50 -1.77 3.14
N LEU A 84 -5.57 -2.41 2.42
CA LEU A 84 -5.60 -2.45 0.96
C LEU A 84 -6.86 -3.13 0.41
N SER A 85 -7.27 -4.26 0.99
CA SER A 85 -8.49 -4.96 0.60
C SER A 85 -9.73 -4.08 0.76
N HIS A 86 -9.85 -3.37 1.88
CA HIS A 86 -10.95 -2.43 2.10
C HIS A 86 -10.93 -1.26 1.11
N ALA A 87 -9.76 -0.66 0.86
CA ALA A 87 -9.63 0.42 -0.12
C ALA A 87 -9.97 -0.04 -1.54
N GLN A 88 -9.57 -1.26 -1.93
CA GLN A 88 -9.92 -1.84 -3.23
C GLN A 88 -11.42 -2.11 -3.35
N LYS A 89 -12.07 -2.61 -2.30
CA LYS A 89 -13.53 -2.78 -2.28
C LYS A 89 -14.26 -1.45 -2.45
N TYR A 90 -13.76 -0.38 -1.84
CA TYR A 90 -14.33 0.96 -1.95
C TYR A 90 -14.34 1.51 -3.38
N LEU A 91 -13.38 1.11 -4.23
CA LEU A 91 -13.38 1.50 -5.64
C LEU A 91 -14.67 1.10 -6.37
N LYS A 92 -15.19 -0.10 -6.10
CA LYS A 92 -16.42 -0.61 -6.74
C LYS A 92 -17.66 0.20 -6.35
N TYR A 93 -17.67 0.69 -5.11
CA TYR A 93 -18.74 1.56 -4.62
C TYR A 93 -18.64 2.97 -5.23
N ARG A 94 -17.44 3.52 -5.31
CA ARG A 94 -17.21 4.90 -5.74
C ARG A 94 -17.26 5.08 -7.27
N TYR A 95 -16.84 4.07 -8.01
CA TYR A 95 -16.79 4.03 -9.47
C TYR A 95 -17.50 2.77 -9.97
N PRO A 96 -18.84 2.73 -9.92
CA PRO A 96 -19.59 1.63 -10.49
C PRO A 96 -19.31 1.56 -12.00
N MET A 97 -19.11 0.34 -12.50
CA MET A 97 -19.09 0.13 -13.95
C MET A 97 -20.50 0.40 -14.49
N PRO A 98 -20.63 1.06 -15.65
CA PRO A 98 -21.93 1.27 -16.29
C PRO A 98 -22.59 -0.05 -16.70
#